data_AF-A0A6L7QQD7-F1
#
_entry.id   AF-A0A6L7QQD7-F1
#
_cell.length_a   1.000
_cell.length_b   1.000
_cell.length_c   1.000
_cell.angle_alpha   90.00
_cell.angle_beta   90.00
_cell.angle_gamma   90.00
#
_symmetry.space_group_name_H-M   'P 1'
#
loop_
_entity.id
_entity.type
_entity.pdbx_description
1 polymer ?
#
loop_
_entity_poly.entity_id
_entity_poly.type
_entity_poly.pdbx_seq_one_letter_code
_entity_poly.pdbx_strand_id
1 'polypeptide(L)'
;MNNASNAIPLLRELEQTFPKIKIFEDPIPRHDASGNRFLRTQISTAIAHHYGVIHPREAMELGGVCDGWILGGGVNGITSQGRTCEALRMPFFLQMVGAGPTTALSLHLSAVLVQAQWPTITCHELYEHSLLKQRIEVIGGHARVPEAPGLGIEIDEEALAKYRVDRADHSLPKRLVKVARAGGINIYFANSGQKWTFFQGGNHPVDEWGSSTELLDDDGSAEFADLHARAAESPVLTAE
;
A
#
# COMPACT_ATOMS: atom_id res chain seq x y z
N MET A 1 -2.97 8.76 8.92
CA MET A 1 -3.29 9.90 9.80
C MET A 1 -3.26 11.18 8.95
N ASN A 2 -3.85 12.29 9.39
CA ASN A 2 -3.98 13.50 8.54
C ASN A 2 -2.87 14.54 8.72
N ASN A 3 -2.12 14.53 9.83
CA ASN A 3 -0.99 15.40 10.07
C ASN A 3 -0.05 14.81 11.14
N ALA A 4 1.12 15.43 11.33
CA ALA A 4 2.11 14.98 12.30
C ALA A 4 1.60 15.01 13.75
N SER A 5 0.89 16.06 14.16
CA SER A 5 0.41 16.22 15.55
C SER A 5 -0.51 15.09 15.99
N ASN A 6 -1.40 14.64 15.11
CA ASN A 6 -2.28 13.51 15.36
C ASN A 6 -1.57 12.16 15.22
N ALA A 7 -0.55 12.08 14.36
CA ALA A 7 0.17 10.84 14.10
C ALA A 7 1.15 10.46 15.20
N ILE A 8 1.92 11.42 15.74
CA ILE A 8 3.03 11.16 16.65
C ILE A 8 2.62 10.33 17.88
N PRO A 9 1.54 10.68 18.63
CA PRO A 9 1.15 9.90 19.80
C PRO A 9 0.82 8.45 19.44
N LEU A 10 0.05 8.25 18.37
CA LEU A 10 -0.35 6.92 17.90
C LEU A 10 0.86 6.10 17.44
N LEU A 11 1.73 6.66 16.62
CA LEU A 11 2.89 5.93 16.12
C LEU A 11 3.82 5.51 17.26
N ARG A 12 4.06 6.38 18.25
CA ARG A 12 4.84 6.03 19.45
C ARG A 12 4.20 4.90 20.26
N GLU A 13 2.89 4.92 20.42
CA GLU A 13 2.16 3.84 21.08
C GLU A 13 2.32 2.52 20.31
N LEU A 14 2.21 2.56 18.97
CA LEU A 14 2.41 1.38 18.12
C LEU A 14 3.84 0.84 18.22
N GLU A 15 4.86 1.70 18.30
CA GLU A 15 6.26 1.30 18.50
C GLU A 15 6.46 0.53 19.81
N GLN A 16 5.86 1.03 20.88
CA GLN A 16 5.98 0.45 22.21
C GLN A 16 5.18 -0.85 22.34
N THR A 17 3.95 -0.86 21.81
CA THR A 17 3.01 -1.97 21.96
C THR A 17 3.35 -3.12 21.01
N PHE A 18 3.83 -2.81 19.79
CA PHE A 18 4.06 -3.78 18.74
C PHE A 18 5.49 -3.69 18.21
N PRO A 19 6.48 -4.24 18.93
CA PRO A 19 7.89 -4.18 18.53
C PRO A 19 8.20 -4.90 17.19
N LYS A 20 7.23 -5.65 16.66
CA LYS A 20 7.28 -6.30 15.34
C LYS A 20 7.06 -5.33 14.17
N ILE A 21 6.51 -4.14 14.41
CA ILE A 21 6.42 -3.09 13.38
C ILE A 21 7.83 -2.56 13.13
N LYS A 22 8.25 -2.52 11.87
CA LYS A 22 9.60 -2.10 11.48
C LYS A 22 9.64 -0.88 10.57
N ILE A 23 8.56 -0.63 9.83
CA ILE A 23 8.48 0.46 8.88
C ILE A 23 7.04 0.97 8.84
N PHE A 24 6.86 2.30 8.83
CA PHE A 24 5.59 2.95 8.53
C PHE A 24 5.61 3.49 7.10
N GLU A 25 4.64 3.08 6.29
CA GLU A 25 4.43 3.59 4.94
C GLU A 25 3.46 4.77 4.97
N ASP A 26 3.86 5.90 4.39
CA ASP A 26 3.03 7.10 4.22
C ASP A 26 2.16 7.47 5.46
N PRO A 27 2.74 7.59 6.67
CA PRO A 27 1.95 7.72 7.91
C PRO A 27 1.03 8.96 7.94
N ILE A 28 1.44 10.03 7.27
CA ILE A 28 0.70 11.28 7.09
C ILE A 28 0.69 11.68 5.60
N PRO A 29 -0.11 12.67 5.17
CA PRO A 29 -0.16 13.06 3.76
C PRO A 29 1.23 13.38 3.20
N ARG A 30 1.58 12.69 2.11
CA ARG A 30 2.91 12.76 1.50
C ARG A 30 3.34 14.17 1.12
N HIS A 31 2.40 15.01 0.66
CA HIS A 31 2.72 16.38 0.23
C HIS A 31 3.11 17.31 1.39
N ASP A 32 2.88 16.92 2.65
CA ASP A 32 3.31 17.67 3.83
C ASP A 32 4.77 17.34 4.16
N ALA A 33 5.71 17.81 3.34
CA ALA A 33 7.12 17.46 3.48
C ALA A 33 7.71 17.94 4.82
N SER A 34 7.31 19.12 5.31
CA SER A 34 7.75 19.65 6.60
C SER A 34 7.17 18.86 7.76
N GLY A 35 5.89 18.45 7.69
CA GLY A 35 5.27 17.57 8.66
C GLY A 35 5.93 16.19 8.70
N ASN A 36 6.29 15.61 7.55
CA ASN A 36 6.98 14.31 7.49
C ASN A 36 8.40 14.41 8.06
N ARG A 37 9.13 15.49 7.74
CA ARG A 37 10.43 15.76 8.37
C ARG A 37 10.32 15.91 9.88
N PHE A 38 9.34 16.66 10.37
CA PHE A 38 9.11 16.81 11.80
C PHE A 38 8.77 15.46 12.43
N LEU A 39 7.81 14.72 11.86
CA LEU A 39 7.41 13.38 12.29
C LEU A 39 8.61 12.44 12.41
N ARG A 40 9.51 12.47 11.43
CA ARG A 40 10.71 11.64 11.45
C ARG A 40 11.59 11.90 12.67
N THR A 41 11.65 13.13 13.19
CA THR A 41 12.39 13.43 14.43
C THR A 41 11.72 12.91 15.70
N GLN A 42 10.49 12.42 15.62
CA GLN A 42 9.66 12.12 16.79
C GLN A 42 9.50 10.61 17.06
N ILE A 43 9.87 9.75 16.10
CA ILE A 43 9.70 8.31 16.18
C ILE A 43 11.02 7.57 15.85
N SER A 44 11.11 6.31 16.23
CA SER A 44 12.32 5.49 16.06
C SER A 44 12.24 4.56 14.83
N THR A 45 11.03 4.14 14.47
CA THR A 45 10.70 3.28 13.34
C THR A 45 10.92 4.00 12.04
N ALA A 46 11.43 3.29 11.05
CA ALA A 46 11.69 3.85 9.74
C ALA A 46 10.38 4.31 9.07
N ILE A 47 10.46 5.40 8.31
CA ILE A 47 9.39 5.89 7.45
C ILE A 47 9.75 5.61 6.00
N ALA A 48 8.78 5.09 5.25
CA ALA A 48 8.87 4.90 3.81
C ALA A 48 7.86 5.77 3.08
N HIS A 49 8.30 6.45 2.02
CA HIS A 49 7.44 7.22 1.15
C HIS A 49 7.49 6.74 -0.29
N HIS A 50 6.35 6.77 -0.96
CA HIS A 50 6.29 6.60 -2.41
C HIS A 50 7.12 7.69 -3.11
N TYR A 51 8.05 7.25 -3.95
CA TYR A 51 8.95 8.14 -4.67
C TYR A 51 8.16 9.11 -5.57
N GLY A 52 8.57 10.37 -5.58
CA GLY A 52 8.07 11.39 -6.51
C GLY A 52 6.78 12.09 -6.08
N VAL A 53 6.17 11.72 -4.95
CA VAL A 53 5.01 12.44 -4.41
C VAL A 53 5.44 13.68 -3.64
N ILE A 54 6.45 13.56 -2.76
CA ILE A 54 7.27 14.72 -2.39
C ILE A 54 8.17 14.99 -3.58
N HIS A 55 8.19 16.23 -4.07
CA HIS A 55 9.00 16.55 -5.23
C HIS A 55 10.48 16.26 -4.90
N PRO A 56 11.25 15.55 -5.75
CA PRO A 56 12.61 15.10 -5.39
C PRO A 56 13.54 16.22 -4.93
N ARG A 57 13.46 17.40 -5.55
CA ARG A 57 14.20 18.59 -5.11
C ARG A 57 13.87 18.96 -3.66
N GLU A 58 12.59 19.06 -3.33
CA GLU A 58 12.12 19.45 -2.00
C GLU A 58 12.56 18.42 -0.95
N ALA A 59 12.42 17.13 -1.25
CA ALA A 59 12.87 16.06 -0.37
C ALA A 59 14.38 16.15 -0.08
N MET A 60 15.20 16.42 -1.11
CA MET A 60 16.65 16.57 -0.96
C MET A 60 17.04 17.84 -0.20
N GLU A 61 16.40 18.97 -0.50
CA GLU A 61 16.69 20.26 0.15
C GLU A 61 16.30 20.26 1.63
N LEU A 62 15.15 19.66 1.98
CA LEU A 62 14.70 19.54 3.38
C LEU A 62 15.52 18.51 4.16
N GLY A 63 15.79 17.36 3.54
CA GLY A 63 16.39 16.18 4.17
C GLY A 63 15.53 15.60 5.30
N GLY A 64 15.73 14.30 5.59
CA GLY A 64 15.09 13.65 6.74
C GLY A 64 13.57 13.55 6.68
N VAL A 65 12.97 13.57 5.49
CA VAL A 65 11.52 13.36 5.29
C VAL A 65 11.12 11.88 5.44
N CYS A 66 12.05 10.96 5.16
CA CYS A 66 11.89 9.51 5.31
C CYS A 66 13.25 8.81 5.43
N ASP A 67 13.25 7.52 5.74
CA ASP A 67 14.46 6.68 5.83
C ASP A 67 14.71 5.88 4.56
N GLY A 68 13.71 5.78 3.68
CA GLY A 68 13.79 5.05 2.43
C GLY A 68 12.55 5.28 1.57
N TRP A 69 12.63 4.79 0.34
CA TRP A 69 11.59 5.04 -0.67
C TRP A 69 10.78 3.79 -0.99
N ILE A 70 9.62 3.98 -1.59
CA ILE A 70 8.85 2.92 -2.24
C ILE A 70 8.91 3.21 -3.73
N LEU A 71 9.51 2.27 -4.48
CA LEU A 71 9.65 2.36 -5.93
C LEU A 71 8.66 1.39 -6.58
N GLY A 72 8.04 1.85 -7.65
CA GLY A 72 7.13 1.04 -8.47
C GLY A 72 7.01 1.59 -9.88
N GLY A 73 6.29 0.88 -10.75
CA GLY A 73 6.10 1.25 -12.15
C GLY A 73 6.98 0.46 -13.12
N GLY A 74 7.41 1.09 -14.21
CA GLY A 74 8.18 0.43 -15.27
C GLY A 74 9.69 0.36 -14.99
N VAL A 75 10.37 -0.56 -15.68
CA VAL A 75 11.82 -0.82 -15.56
C VAL A 75 12.66 0.46 -15.62
N ASN A 76 12.41 1.33 -16.59
CA ASN A 76 13.17 2.59 -16.73
C ASN A 76 12.96 3.53 -15.54
N GLY A 77 11.72 3.65 -15.06
CA GLY A 77 11.38 4.49 -13.91
C GLY A 77 12.06 3.98 -12.64
N ILE A 78 11.88 2.68 -12.35
CA ILE A 78 12.48 2.03 -11.18
C ILE A 78 14.01 2.11 -11.23
N THR A 79 14.64 1.86 -12.38
CA THR A 79 16.09 1.96 -12.54
C THR A 79 16.59 3.38 -12.30
N SER A 80 15.90 4.38 -12.86
CA SER A 80 16.26 5.79 -12.65
C SER A 80 16.13 6.19 -11.18
N GLN A 81 15.04 5.81 -10.53
CA GLN A 81 14.79 6.11 -9.12
C GLN A 81 15.78 5.37 -8.20
N GLY A 82 16.10 4.11 -8.51
CA GLY A 82 17.09 3.31 -7.81
C GLY A 82 18.50 3.92 -7.85
N ARG A 83 18.90 4.52 -8.99
CA ARG A 83 20.15 5.28 -9.09
C ARG A 83 20.14 6.54 -8.22
N THR A 84 19.01 7.22 -8.09
CA THR A 84 18.87 8.33 -7.14
C THR A 84 19.01 7.83 -5.70
N CYS A 85 18.37 6.71 -5.36
CA CYS A 85 18.47 6.10 -4.03
C CYS A 85 19.93 5.70 -3.72
N GLU A 86 20.67 5.17 -4.69
CA GLU A 86 22.10 4.87 -4.56
C GLU A 86 22.92 6.13 -4.30
N ALA A 87 22.69 7.20 -5.07
CA ALA A 87 23.39 8.48 -4.88
C ALA A 87 23.12 9.09 -3.49
N LEU A 88 21.92 8.89 -2.95
CA LEU A 88 21.52 9.35 -1.62
C LEU A 88 21.83 8.35 -0.49
N ARG A 89 22.31 7.14 -0.82
CA ARG A 89 22.54 6.03 0.11
C ARG A 89 21.29 5.67 0.92
N MET A 90 20.13 5.65 0.26
CA MET A 90 18.85 5.32 0.87
C MET A 90 18.35 3.97 0.38
N PRO A 91 17.87 3.09 1.27
CA PRO A 91 17.21 1.86 0.88
C PRO A 91 15.83 2.13 0.26
N PHE A 92 15.25 1.13 -0.38
CA PHE A 92 13.88 1.19 -0.85
C PHE A 92 13.13 -0.15 -0.78
N PHE A 93 11.80 -0.06 -0.66
CA PHE A 93 10.87 -1.13 -1.03
C PHE A 93 10.72 -1.15 -2.54
N LEU A 94 10.79 -2.33 -3.13
CA LEU A 94 10.33 -2.54 -4.50
C LEU A 94 8.90 -3.06 -4.47
N GLN A 95 7.94 -2.25 -4.91
CA GLN A 95 6.53 -2.58 -4.91
C GLN A 95 6.03 -2.78 -6.35
N MET A 96 5.91 -4.05 -6.72
CA MET A 96 5.50 -4.50 -8.04
C MET A 96 4.46 -5.61 -7.90
N VAL A 97 3.20 -5.21 -7.69
CA VAL A 97 2.10 -6.15 -7.49
C VAL A 97 1.68 -6.80 -8.80
N GLY A 98 1.60 -8.13 -8.83
CA GLY A 98 1.15 -8.88 -10.00
C GLY A 98 1.39 -10.38 -9.86
N ALA A 99 1.02 -11.14 -10.89
CA ALA A 99 1.24 -12.58 -10.94
C ALA A 99 2.74 -12.93 -11.15
N GLY A 100 3.01 -14.17 -11.55
CA GLY A 100 4.37 -14.71 -11.73
C GLY A 100 5.30 -13.87 -12.63
N PRO A 101 4.87 -13.38 -13.81
CA PRO A 101 5.72 -12.56 -14.67
C PRO A 101 6.20 -11.25 -14.01
N THR A 102 5.30 -10.55 -13.33
CA THR A 102 5.64 -9.33 -12.57
C THR A 102 6.63 -9.63 -11.45
N THR A 103 6.46 -10.77 -10.78
CA THR A 103 7.35 -11.22 -9.71
C THR A 103 8.74 -11.56 -10.23
N ALA A 104 8.84 -12.28 -11.35
CA ALA A 104 10.12 -12.57 -11.98
C ALA A 104 10.86 -11.28 -12.37
N LEU A 105 10.16 -10.31 -12.96
CA LEU A 105 10.74 -8.99 -13.26
C LEU A 105 11.20 -8.27 -12.00
N SER A 106 10.40 -8.31 -10.94
CA SER A 106 10.74 -7.70 -9.65
C SER A 106 11.99 -8.33 -9.05
N LEU A 107 12.18 -9.65 -9.15
CA LEU A 107 13.39 -10.34 -8.69
C LEU A 107 14.63 -9.89 -9.47
N HIS A 108 14.54 -9.77 -10.80
CA HIS A 108 15.64 -9.25 -11.62
C HIS A 108 16.02 -7.82 -11.22
N LEU A 109 15.04 -6.94 -10.99
CA LEU A 109 15.29 -5.57 -10.55
C LEU A 109 15.90 -5.52 -9.15
N SER A 110 15.39 -6.30 -8.19
CA SER A 110 15.96 -6.40 -6.85
C SER A 110 17.39 -6.93 -6.85
N ALA A 111 17.76 -7.80 -7.80
CA ALA A 111 19.10 -8.36 -7.91
C ALA A 111 20.16 -7.34 -8.34
N VAL A 112 19.78 -6.37 -9.18
CA VAL A 112 20.73 -5.41 -9.79
C VAL A 112 20.71 -4.04 -9.11
N LEU A 113 19.63 -3.69 -8.41
CA LEU A 113 19.51 -2.44 -7.66
C LEU A 113 19.90 -2.66 -6.20
N VAL A 114 21.17 -2.47 -5.88
CA VAL A 114 21.76 -2.80 -4.56
C VAL A 114 21.16 -2.08 -3.34
N GLN A 115 20.33 -1.05 -3.57
CA GLN A 115 19.57 -0.36 -2.51
C GLN A 115 18.19 -0.99 -2.25
N ALA A 116 17.78 -2.03 -3.00
CA ALA A 116 16.60 -2.85 -2.75
C ALA A 116 16.79 -3.75 -1.51
N GLN A 117 17.01 -3.13 -0.36
CA GLN A 117 17.35 -3.80 0.90
C GLN A 117 16.13 -4.01 1.79
N TRP A 118 15.05 -3.28 1.55
CA TRP A 118 13.78 -3.51 2.22
C TRP A 118 12.96 -4.58 1.48
N PRO A 119 11.97 -5.21 2.14
CA PRO A 119 11.18 -6.27 1.53
C PRO A 119 10.61 -5.89 0.15
N THR A 120 10.56 -6.86 -0.77
CA THR A 120 9.89 -6.65 -2.07
C THR A 120 8.41 -7.01 -1.92
N ILE A 121 7.51 -6.11 -2.37
CA ILE A 121 6.05 -6.28 -2.29
C ILE A 121 5.51 -6.67 -3.67
N THR A 122 5.24 -7.96 -3.84
CA THR A 122 4.73 -8.51 -5.12
C THR A 122 3.30 -9.03 -5.05
N CYS A 123 2.83 -9.45 -3.87
CA CYS A 123 1.49 -10.01 -3.66
C CYS A 123 1.11 -11.17 -4.61
N HIS A 124 2.08 -11.80 -5.26
CA HIS A 124 1.86 -12.80 -6.30
C HIS A 124 1.19 -14.08 -5.81
N GLU A 125 1.32 -14.36 -4.51
CA GLU A 125 0.66 -15.47 -3.82
C GLU A 125 -0.80 -15.19 -3.47
N LEU A 126 -1.32 -13.98 -3.73
CA LEU A 126 -2.75 -13.68 -3.56
C LEU A 126 -3.59 -14.07 -4.78
N TYR A 127 -2.94 -14.31 -5.93
CA TYR A 127 -3.62 -14.73 -7.15
C TYR A 127 -3.92 -16.23 -7.09
N GLU A 128 -5.08 -16.65 -7.60
CA GLU A 128 -5.44 -18.08 -7.66
C GLU A 128 -4.46 -18.92 -8.49
N HIS A 129 -3.76 -18.28 -9.44
CA HIS A 129 -2.79 -18.92 -10.31
C HIS A 129 -1.66 -17.95 -10.67
N SER A 130 -0.43 -18.46 -10.77
CA SER A 130 0.77 -17.64 -11.05
C SER A 130 0.95 -17.28 -12.53
N LEU A 131 0.26 -17.98 -13.43
CA LEU A 131 0.43 -17.98 -14.90
C LEU A 131 1.75 -18.61 -15.39
N LEU A 132 2.49 -19.28 -14.51
CA LEU A 132 3.76 -19.93 -14.84
C LEU A 132 3.62 -21.45 -14.82
N LYS A 133 4.30 -22.18 -15.71
CA LYS A 133 4.37 -23.65 -15.63
C LYS A 133 5.02 -24.12 -14.34
N GLN A 134 6.00 -23.37 -13.86
CA GLN A 134 6.66 -23.60 -12.57
C GLN A 134 6.46 -22.37 -11.68
N ARG A 135 5.83 -22.58 -10.52
CA ARG A 135 5.67 -21.54 -9.51
C ARG A 135 7.04 -21.12 -8.97
N ILE A 136 7.22 -19.81 -8.76
CA ILE A 136 8.41 -19.28 -8.09
C ILE A 136 8.37 -19.73 -6.63
N GLU A 137 9.39 -20.46 -6.19
CA GLU A 137 9.48 -20.95 -4.81
C GLU A 137 9.94 -19.83 -3.86
N VAL A 138 9.19 -19.65 -2.77
CA VAL A 138 9.56 -18.75 -1.67
C VAL A 138 9.99 -19.59 -0.48
N ILE A 139 11.29 -19.54 -0.16
CA ILE A 139 11.89 -20.27 0.95
C ILE A 139 12.41 -19.27 1.99
N GLY A 140 11.88 -19.33 3.21
CA GLY A 140 12.33 -18.47 4.31
C GLY A 140 12.23 -16.97 4.00
N GLY A 141 11.20 -16.56 3.26
CA GLY A 141 11.00 -15.15 2.85
C GLY A 141 11.86 -14.69 1.67
N HIS A 142 12.60 -15.59 1.01
CA HIS A 142 13.44 -15.29 -0.14
C HIS A 142 13.01 -16.10 -1.36
N ALA A 143 13.25 -15.56 -2.55
CA ALA A 143 13.06 -16.26 -3.82
C ALA A 143 14.32 -16.11 -4.68
N ARG A 144 14.62 -17.13 -5.48
CA ARG A 144 15.76 -17.09 -6.41
C ARG A 144 15.40 -16.32 -7.67
N VAL A 145 16.33 -15.51 -8.14
CA VAL A 145 16.24 -14.85 -9.44
C VAL A 145 16.33 -15.92 -10.52
N PRO A 146 15.39 -16.02 -11.47
CA PRO A 146 15.48 -16.98 -12.56
C PRO A 146 16.66 -16.67 -13.50
N GLU A 147 17.40 -17.70 -13.93
CA GLU A 147 18.66 -17.53 -14.68
C GLU A 147 18.55 -17.82 -16.19
N ALA A 148 17.43 -18.40 -16.65
CA ALA A 148 17.20 -18.62 -18.07
C ALA A 148 16.99 -17.28 -18.82
N PRO A 149 17.13 -17.24 -20.17
CA PRO A 149 17.03 -16.00 -20.94
C PRO A 149 15.72 -15.21 -20.72
N GLY A 150 15.82 -13.88 -20.83
CA GLY A 150 14.69 -12.98 -20.61
C GLY A 150 14.32 -12.89 -19.13
N LEU A 151 13.03 -13.07 -18.80
CA LEU A 151 12.59 -13.16 -17.40
C LEU A 151 12.98 -14.49 -16.73
N GLY A 152 13.43 -15.48 -17.52
CA GLY A 152 13.83 -16.80 -17.04
C GLY A 152 12.68 -17.70 -16.56
N ILE A 153 11.47 -17.43 -17.04
CA ILE A 153 10.23 -18.17 -16.70
C ILE A 153 9.59 -18.76 -17.96
N GLU A 154 8.77 -19.78 -17.76
CA GLU A 154 7.91 -20.36 -18.80
C GLU A 154 6.44 -20.12 -18.46
N ILE A 155 5.69 -19.57 -19.43
CA ILE A 155 4.26 -19.29 -19.28
C ILE A 155 3.47 -20.59 -19.40
N ASP A 156 2.47 -20.72 -18.53
CA ASP A 156 1.45 -21.76 -18.67
C ASP A 156 0.42 -21.30 -19.71
N GLU A 157 0.52 -21.83 -20.93
CA GLU A 157 -0.37 -21.52 -22.05
C GLU A 157 -1.81 -21.96 -21.79
N GLU A 158 -2.04 -23.02 -21.03
CA GLU A 158 -3.39 -23.48 -20.67
C GLU A 158 -4.03 -22.50 -19.68
N ALA A 159 -3.27 -22.07 -18.66
CA ALA A 159 -3.73 -21.02 -17.75
C ALA A 159 -3.95 -19.70 -18.48
N LEU A 160 -3.04 -19.32 -19.39
CA LEU A 160 -3.19 -18.10 -20.18
C LEU A 160 -4.46 -18.14 -21.05
N ALA A 161 -4.77 -19.29 -21.66
CA ALA A 161 -6.00 -19.47 -22.42
C ALA A 161 -7.25 -19.42 -21.50
N LYS A 162 -7.20 -20.08 -20.34
CA LYS A 162 -8.28 -20.11 -19.34
C LYS A 162 -8.63 -18.71 -18.81
N TYR A 163 -7.63 -17.90 -18.49
CA TYR A 163 -7.81 -16.57 -17.89
C TYR A 163 -7.86 -15.43 -18.91
N ARG A 164 -7.85 -15.75 -20.20
CA ARG A 164 -7.94 -14.73 -21.25
C ARG A 164 -9.30 -14.05 -21.21
N VAL A 165 -9.28 -12.72 -21.27
CA VAL A 165 -10.47 -11.88 -21.41
C VAL A 165 -10.25 -10.87 -22.54
N ASP A 166 -11.31 -10.54 -23.29
CA ASP A 166 -11.23 -9.48 -24.31
C ASP A 166 -11.04 -8.09 -23.67
N ARG A 167 -11.65 -7.91 -22.50
CA ARG A 167 -11.54 -6.71 -21.68
C ARG A 167 -11.58 -7.10 -20.20
N ALA A 168 -10.67 -6.51 -19.41
CA ALA A 168 -10.71 -6.68 -17.97
C ALA A 168 -11.99 -6.06 -17.39
N ASP A 169 -12.73 -6.86 -16.62
CA ASP A 169 -13.84 -6.38 -15.82
C ASP A 169 -13.30 -5.89 -14.47
N HIS A 170 -13.46 -4.60 -14.22
CA HIS A 170 -13.10 -3.94 -12.98
C HIS A 170 -14.33 -3.55 -12.16
N SER A 171 -15.51 -4.05 -12.54
CA SER A 171 -16.70 -3.89 -11.71
C SER A 171 -16.45 -4.56 -10.37
N LEU A 172 -16.74 -3.81 -9.30
CA LEU A 172 -16.72 -4.32 -7.95
C LEU A 172 -18.16 -4.58 -7.52
N PRO A 173 -18.42 -5.63 -6.73
CA PRO A 173 -19.72 -5.79 -6.11
C PRO A 173 -20.05 -4.54 -5.28
N LYS A 174 -21.32 -4.15 -5.25
CA LYS A 174 -21.79 -3.09 -4.37
C LYS A 174 -21.51 -3.47 -2.92
N ARG A 175 -20.86 -2.57 -2.20
CA ARG A 175 -20.45 -2.76 -0.81
C ARG A 175 -20.50 -1.43 -0.08
N LEU A 176 -20.73 -1.50 1.22
CA LEU A 176 -20.42 -0.41 2.13
C LEU A 176 -19.15 -0.76 2.92
N VAL A 177 -18.33 0.25 3.20
CA VAL A 177 -17.28 0.15 4.21
C VAL A 177 -17.83 0.80 5.47
N LYS A 178 -18.09 0.01 6.52
CA LYS A 178 -18.53 0.52 7.81
C LYS A 178 -17.32 0.60 8.75
N VAL A 179 -17.12 1.78 9.33
CA VAL A 179 -16.18 1.99 10.43
C VAL A 179 -16.99 2.15 11.70
N ALA A 180 -16.88 1.19 12.61
CA ALA A 180 -17.49 1.24 13.93
C ALA A 180 -16.48 1.79 14.93
N ARG A 181 -16.81 2.90 15.57
CA ARG A 181 -15.98 3.55 16.59
C ARG A 181 -16.31 2.99 17.96
N ALA A 182 -15.30 2.83 18.81
CA ALA A 182 -15.50 2.38 20.19
C ALA A 182 -16.45 3.29 21.00
N GLY A 183 -16.58 4.56 20.62
CA GLY A 183 -17.53 5.52 21.19
C GLY A 183 -18.99 5.37 20.72
N GLY A 184 -19.36 4.30 20.00
CA GLY A 184 -20.74 4.04 19.56
C GLY A 184 -21.17 4.80 18.31
N ILE A 185 -20.22 5.26 17.50
CA ILE A 185 -20.50 5.94 16.22
C ILE A 185 -20.14 4.99 15.07
N ASN A 186 -21.07 4.83 14.13
CA ASN A 186 -20.84 4.11 12.89
C ASN A 186 -20.74 5.09 11.73
N ILE A 187 -19.73 4.91 10.87
CA ILE A 187 -19.52 5.72 9.67
C ILE A 187 -19.51 4.80 8.44
N TYR A 188 -20.41 5.05 7.50
CA TYR A 188 -20.60 4.24 6.31
C TYR A 188 -20.09 4.98 5.08
N PHE A 189 -19.27 4.30 4.29
CA PHE A 189 -18.71 4.81 3.03
C PHE A 189 -19.09 3.90 1.87
N ALA A 190 -19.35 4.48 0.69
CA ALA A 190 -19.64 3.72 -0.51
C ALA A 190 -18.41 2.99 -1.07
N ASN A 191 -17.19 3.41 -0.70
CA ASN A 191 -15.95 2.73 -1.07
C ASN A 191 -14.77 3.18 -0.19
N SER A 192 -13.66 2.45 -0.29
CA SER A 192 -12.42 2.74 0.44
C SER A 192 -11.82 4.11 0.11
N GLY A 193 -11.96 4.59 -1.13
CA GLY A 193 -11.45 5.90 -1.55
C GLY A 193 -12.13 7.04 -0.80
N GLN A 194 -13.46 7.02 -0.72
CA GLN A 194 -14.25 7.97 0.07
C GLN A 194 -13.85 7.95 1.55
N LYS A 195 -13.64 6.75 2.12
CA LYS A 195 -13.14 6.59 3.50
C LYS A 195 -11.79 7.28 3.68
N TRP A 196 -10.82 7.02 2.80
CA TRP A 196 -9.49 7.61 2.89
C TRP A 196 -9.56 9.14 2.81
N THR A 197 -10.29 9.69 1.85
CA THR A 197 -10.47 11.15 1.71
C THR A 197 -11.10 11.75 2.97
N PHE A 198 -12.12 11.11 3.54
CA PHE A 198 -12.78 11.59 4.74
C PHE A 198 -11.82 11.69 5.94
N PHE A 199 -11.08 10.64 6.25
CA PHE A 199 -10.15 10.65 7.38
C PHE A 199 -8.89 11.48 7.13
N GLN A 200 -8.37 11.51 5.89
CA GLN A 200 -7.26 12.39 5.52
C GLN A 200 -7.65 13.87 5.61
N GLY A 201 -8.92 14.21 5.40
CA GLY A 201 -9.46 15.55 5.65
C GLY A 201 -9.54 15.92 7.13
N GLY A 202 -9.28 14.99 8.07
CA GLY A 202 -9.38 15.26 9.50
C GLY A 202 -10.82 15.38 10.01
N ASN A 203 -11.79 14.85 9.28
CA ASN A 203 -13.21 14.93 9.64
C ASN A 203 -13.58 14.11 10.90
N HIS A 204 -12.66 13.27 11.39
CA HIS A 204 -12.80 12.53 12.63
C HIS A 204 -11.41 12.27 13.26
N PRO A 205 -11.29 12.15 14.59
CA PRO A 205 -10.03 11.78 15.25
C PRO A 205 -9.52 10.39 14.84
N VAL A 206 -8.25 10.13 15.15
CA VAL A 206 -7.63 8.79 15.01
C VAL A 206 -8.46 7.73 15.73
N ASP A 207 -8.38 6.48 15.24
CA ASP A 207 -9.18 5.38 15.78
C ASP A 207 -8.83 5.07 17.24
N GLU A 208 -9.85 4.91 18.07
CA GLU A 208 -9.69 4.44 19.45
C GLU A 208 -9.57 2.91 19.46
N TRP A 209 -8.87 2.36 20.46
CA TRP A 209 -8.88 0.93 20.71
C TRP A 209 -10.31 0.38 20.80
N GLY A 210 -10.55 -0.73 20.11
CA GLY A 210 -11.89 -1.31 19.98
C GLY A 210 -12.67 -0.83 18.75
N SER A 211 -12.18 0.18 18.01
CA SER A 211 -12.74 0.53 16.71
C SER A 211 -12.48 -0.60 15.70
N SER A 212 -13.41 -0.80 14.76
CA SER A 212 -13.31 -1.83 13.74
C SER A 212 -13.75 -1.31 12.36
N THR A 213 -13.35 -2.02 11.31
CA THR A 213 -13.84 -1.78 9.95
C THR A 213 -14.38 -3.08 9.39
N GLU A 214 -15.59 -3.04 8.85
CA GLU A 214 -16.22 -4.17 8.17
C GLU A 214 -16.67 -3.79 6.76
N LEU A 215 -16.69 -4.79 5.88
CA LEU A 215 -17.31 -4.68 4.56
C LEU A 215 -18.72 -5.27 4.67
N LEU A 216 -19.72 -4.49 4.30
CA LEU A 216 -21.10 -4.95 4.19
C LEU A 216 -21.38 -5.21 2.71
N ASP A 217 -21.59 -6.46 2.37
CA ASP A 217 -22.00 -6.87 1.02
C ASP A 217 -23.47 -6.52 0.78
N ASP A 218 -23.83 -6.26 -0.48
CA ASP A 218 -25.22 -6.10 -0.90
C ASP A 218 -26.01 -7.38 -0.66
N ASP A 219 -26.89 -7.35 0.34
CA ASP A 219 -27.78 -8.46 0.72
C ASP A 219 -29.13 -8.43 -0.02
N GLY A 220 -29.31 -7.47 -0.95
CA GLY A 220 -30.53 -7.27 -1.72
C GLY A 220 -31.65 -6.56 -0.94
N SER A 221 -31.40 -6.10 0.29
CA SER A 221 -32.40 -5.41 1.11
C SER A 221 -32.65 -3.97 0.64
N ALA A 222 -33.85 -3.46 0.94
CA ALA A 222 -34.17 -2.05 0.67
C ALA A 222 -33.35 -1.11 1.57
N GLU A 223 -33.04 -1.58 2.79
CA GLU A 223 -32.22 -0.91 3.78
C GLU A 223 -30.78 -0.72 3.29
N PHE A 224 -30.15 -1.77 2.74
CA PHE A 224 -28.83 -1.66 2.12
C PHE A 224 -28.86 -0.70 0.93
N ALA A 225 -29.87 -0.84 0.05
CA ALA A 225 -29.99 0.00 -1.13
C ALA A 225 -30.11 1.49 -0.79
N ASP A 226 -30.92 1.85 0.21
CA ASP A 226 -31.04 3.23 0.72
C ASP A 226 -29.72 3.73 1.30
N LEU A 227 -29.12 2.95 2.22
CA LEU A 227 -27.90 3.35 2.90
C LEU A 227 -26.73 3.52 1.92
N HIS A 228 -26.61 2.61 0.95
CA HIS A 228 -25.63 2.71 -0.12
C HIS A 228 -25.87 3.93 -1.02
N ALA A 229 -27.12 4.22 -1.40
CA ALA A 229 -27.43 5.41 -2.20
C ALA A 229 -27.02 6.70 -1.50
N ARG A 230 -27.32 6.81 -0.20
CA ARG A 230 -26.91 7.96 0.63
C ARG A 230 -25.40 8.04 0.81
N ALA A 231 -24.75 6.91 1.10
CA ALA A 231 -23.30 6.83 1.25
C ALA A 231 -22.55 7.18 -0.05
N ALA A 232 -23.16 6.95 -1.22
CA ALA A 232 -22.60 7.31 -2.51
C ALA A 232 -22.54 8.83 -2.72
N GLU A 233 -23.42 9.59 -2.08
CA GLU A 233 -23.39 11.06 -2.10
C GLU A 233 -22.39 11.62 -1.07
N SER A 234 -22.44 11.13 0.17
CA SER A 234 -21.51 11.51 1.24
C SER A 234 -21.51 10.47 2.37
N PRO A 235 -20.45 10.40 3.21
CA PRO A 235 -20.41 9.44 4.32
C PRO A 235 -21.62 9.58 5.25
N VAL A 236 -22.24 8.45 5.62
CA VAL A 236 -23.40 8.43 6.52
C VAL A 236 -22.95 8.11 7.93
N LEU A 237 -23.40 8.88 8.93
CA LEU A 237 -23.09 8.64 10.34
C LEU A 237 -24.35 8.21 11.09
N THR A 238 -24.22 7.21 11.96
CA THR A 238 -25.28 6.79 12.89
C THR A 238 -24.71 6.56 14.28
N ALA A 239 -25.53 6.73 15.31
CA ALA A 239 -25.24 6.23 16.65
C ALA A 239 -25.71 4.78 16.79
N GLU A 240 -25.06 4.00 17.64
CA GLU A 240 -25.60 2.73 18.18
C GLU A 240 -26.61 2.97 19.29
#